data_AF-A0A962SXE4-F1
#
_entry.id   AF-A0A962SXE4-F1
#
_cell.length_a   1.000
_cell.length_b   1.000
_cell.length_c   1.000
_cell.angle_alpha   90.00
_cell.angle_beta   90.00
_cell.angle_gamma   90.00
#
_symmetry.space_group_name_H-M   'P 1'
#
loop_
_entity.id
_entity.type
_entity.pdbx_description
1 polymer ?
#
loop_
_entity_poly.entity_id
_entity_poly.type
_entity_poly.pdbx_seq_one_letter_code
_entity_poly.pdbx_strand_id
1 'polypeptide(L)'
;MRDNVTGVYWEVKTDDGGLRDKDWTYTWYEPDYSRNGGIAGTQNGGSCVGSRCDTDGYVAAVNVVGLCGYRDWRLPTKQELQGLVDYGIPHLGPTIDTAYFPNTMTDTWYWSSSVSAYRADFAWYIFFSYGFYGNVNASYKTHSPHVRLARGGQ
;
A
#
# COMPACT_ATOMS: atom_id res chain seq x y z
N MET A 1 6.62 12.07 -3.54
CA MET A 1 6.69 13.18 -2.56
C MET A 1 7.59 12.76 -1.41
N ARG A 2 8.46 13.63 -0.88
CA ARG A 2 9.37 13.29 0.22
C ARG A 2 8.68 13.48 1.57
N ASP A 3 8.71 12.46 2.41
CA ASP A 3 8.49 12.57 3.85
C ASP A 3 9.79 13.09 4.49
N ASN A 4 9.73 14.30 5.05
CA ASN A 4 10.89 14.96 5.65
C ASN A 4 11.25 14.41 7.04
N VAL A 5 10.40 13.58 7.64
CA VAL A 5 10.64 12.94 8.93
C VAL A 5 11.36 11.61 8.74
N THR A 6 10.91 10.78 7.79
CA THR A 6 11.46 9.43 7.58
C THR A 6 12.46 9.35 6.42
N GLY A 7 12.52 10.37 5.56
CA GLY A 7 13.32 10.32 4.32
C GLY A 7 12.75 9.43 3.23
N VAL A 8 11.58 8.83 3.47
CA VAL A 8 10.86 7.99 2.50
C VAL A 8 10.18 8.88 1.47
N TYR A 9 10.14 8.42 0.21
CA TYR A 9 9.34 9.05 -0.81
C TYR A 9 8.10 8.22 -1.12
N TRP A 10 6.96 8.87 -1.22
CA TRP A 10 5.67 8.26 -1.44
C TRP A 10 5.17 8.47 -2.86
N GLU A 11 4.54 7.43 -3.39
CA GLU A 11 3.73 7.49 -4.59
C GLU A 11 2.49 8.35 -4.34
N VAL A 12 2.19 9.25 -5.27
CA VAL A 12 0.92 10.00 -5.32
C VAL A 12 0.05 9.38 -6.40
N LYS A 13 -1.09 8.81 -6.00
CA LYS A 13 -2.04 8.12 -6.89
C LYS A 13 -2.69 9.09 -7.88
N THR A 14 -3.10 8.58 -9.04
CA THR A 14 -3.83 9.32 -10.08
C THR A 14 -5.31 8.92 -10.09
N ASP A 15 -6.09 9.59 -10.94
CA ASP A 15 -7.50 9.28 -11.22
C ASP A 15 -7.70 9.47 -12.74
N ASP A 16 -7.04 8.58 -13.50
CA ASP A 16 -6.83 8.71 -14.95
C ASP A 16 -7.01 7.38 -15.72
N GLY A 17 -7.43 6.30 -15.05
CA GLY A 17 -7.52 4.95 -15.59
C GLY A 17 -6.17 4.33 -15.96
N GLY A 18 -5.06 5.00 -15.65
CA GLY A 18 -3.70 4.54 -15.93
C GLY A 18 -3.19 3.58 -14.85
N LEU A 19 -1.95 3.11 -14.98
CA LEU A 19 -1.33 2.13 -14.07
C LEU A 19 -1.51 2.47 -12.57
N ARG A 20 -1.46 3.75 -12.19
CA ARG A 20 -1.40 4.20 -10.79
C ARG A 20 -2.73 4.79 -10.28
N ASP A 21 -3.81 4.47 -10.97
CA ASP A 21 -5.15 4.91 -10.61
C ASP A 21 -5.51 4.51 -9.16
N LYS A 22 -6.25 5.38 -8.48
CA LYS A 22 -6.71 5.17 -7.11
C LYS A 22 -7.72 4.02 -7.00
N ASP A 23 -8.48 3.74 -8.04
CA ASP A 23 -9.55 2.75 -8.05
C ASP A 23 -9.02 1.32 -8.19
N TRP A 24 -7.74 1.15 -8.54
CA TRP A 24 -7.15 -0.17 -8.68
C TRP A 24 -6.94 -0.88 -7.35
N THR A 25 -7.24 -2.17 -7.40
CA THR A 25 -7.16 -3.09 -6.26
C THR A 25 -6.21 -4.23 -6.54
N TYR A 26 -5.59 -4.73 -5.49
CA TYR A 26 -4.49 -5.69 -5.59
C TYR A 26 -4.57 -6.72 -4.47
N THR A 27 -4.51 -8.00 -4.83
CA THR A 27 -4.24 -9.04 -3.83
C THR A 27 -2.82 -8.96 -3.32
N TRP A 28 -2.60 -9.47 -2.11
CA TRP A 28 -1.26 -9.51 -1.56
C TRP A 28 -0.50 -10.71 -2.14
N TYR A 29 0.64 -10.46 -2.75
CA TYR A 29 1.54 -11.49 -3.28
C TYR A 29 3.01 -11.07 -3.09
N GLU A 30 3.81 -12.01 -2.58
CA GLU A 30 5.26 -11.88 -2.44
C GLU A 30 5.92 -13.23 -2.78
N PRO A 31 6.61 -13.33 -3.93
CA PRO A 31 7.20 -14.60 -4.37
C PRO A 31 8.39 -15.05 -3.51
N ASP A 32 9.06 -14.12 -2.82
CA ASP A 32 10.22 -14.44 -1.99
C ASP A 32 9.79 -15.06 -0.64
N TYR A 33 10.15 -16.34 -0.48
CA TYR A 33 9.85 -17.12 0.73
C TYR A 33 10.40 -16.49 2.01
N SER A 34 11.52 -15.76 1.93
CA SER A 34 12.11 -15.09 3.10
C SER A 34 11.30 -13.88 3.57
N ARG A 35 10.43 -13.33 2.72
CA ARG A 35 9.66 -12.10 2.99
C ARG A 35 8.17 -12.36 3.13
N ASN A 36 7.67 -13.52 2.72
CA ASN A 36 6.24 -13.83 2.70
C ASN A 36 5.71 -14.60 3.92
N GLY A 37 6.57 -14.94 4.88
CA GLY A 37 6.20 -15.67 6.09
C GLY A 37 5.70 -17.10 5.83
N GLY A 38 6.10 -17.70 4.71
CA GLY A 38 5.80 -19.09 4.35
C GLY A 38 4.62 -19.27 3.40
N ILE A 39 3.81 -18.23 3.14
CA ILE A 39 2.69 -18.26 2.19
C ILE A 39 2.81 -17.07 1.24
N ALA A 40 3.00 -17.35 -0.04
CA ALA A 40 3.23 -16.31 -1.05
C ALA A 40 2.03 -15.38 -1.28
N GLY A 41 0.81 -15.81 -0.96
CA GLY A 41 -0.42 -15.05 -1.21
C GLY A 41 -1.02 -15.35 -2.59
N THR A 42 -1.83 -14.43 -3.09
CA THR A 42 -2.67 -14.65 -4.30
C THR A 42 -2.16 -13.80 -5.45
N GLN A 43 -1.79 -14.45 -6.56
CA GLN A 43 -1.38 -13.77 -7.79
C GLN A 43 -2.59 -13.22 -8.55
N ASN A 44 -2.44 -12.02 -9.10
CA ASN A 44 -3.35 -11.39 -10.06
C ASN A 44 -4.85 -11.47 -9.69
N GLY A 45 -5.20 -11.27 -8.42
CA GLY A 45 -6.57 -11.45 -7.93
C GLY A 45 -7.40 -10.18 -7.79
N GLY A 46 -6.78 -8.99 -7.94
CA GLY A 46 -7.49 -7.70 -7.90
C GLY A 46 -8.03 -7.24 -9.25
N SER A 47 -8.38 -5.95 -9.33
CA SER A 47 -8.85 -5.28 -10.56
C SER A 47 -7.97 -4.09 -10.87
N CYS A 48 -7.28 -4.12 -12.00
CA CYS A 48 -6.29 -3.12 -12.40
C CYS A 48 -6.01 -3.18 -13.91
N VAL A 49 -5.26 -2.19 -14.41
CA VAL A 49 -4.75 -2.15 -15.78
C VAL A 49 -3.25 -1.89 -15.77
N GLY A 50 -2.52 -2.50 -16.71
CA GLY A 50 -1.09 -2.23 -16.92
C GLY A 50 -0.13 -3.00 -16.00
N SER A 51 -0.64 -3.88 -15.14
CA SER A 51 0.16 -4.82 -14.34
C SER A 51 -0.62 -6.11 -14.10
N ARG A 52 0.01 -7.07 -13.42
CA ARG A 52 -0.76 -8.07 -12.67
C ARG A 52 -1.39 -7.38 -11.45
N CYS A 53 -2.62 -7.74 -11.12
CA CYS A 53 -3.39 -7.13 -10.03
C CYS A 53 -3.09 -7.77 -8.68
N ASP A 54 -1.79 -7.85 -8.38
CA ASP A 54 -1.21 -8.22 -7.10
C ASP A 54 -0.07 -7.27 -6.74
N THR A 55 0.32 -7.25 -5.46
CA THR A 55 1.31 -6.28 -4.95
C THR A 55 2.67 -6.36 -5.66
N ASP A 56 3.20 -7.56 -5.91
CA ASP A 56 4.49 -7.75 -6.61
C ASP A 56 4.39 -7.30 -8.07
N GLY A 57 3.31 -7.67 -8.76
CA GLY A 57 3.03 -7.25 -10.13
C GLY A 57 2.94 -5.73 -10.29
N TYR A 58 2.27 -5.05 -9.35
CA TYR A 58 2.17 -3.59 -9.36
C TYR A 58 3.53 -2.92 -9.13
N VAL A 59 4.28 -3.38 -8.13
CA VAL A 59 5.64 -2.89 -7.85
C VAL A 59 6.54 -3.06 -9.08
N ALA A 60 6.53 -4.23 -9.70
CA ALA A 60 7.31 -4.51 -10.89
C ALA A 60 6.92 -3.57 -12.05
N ALA A 61 5.63 -3.39 -12.32
CA ALA A 61 5.17 -2.51 -13.40
C ALA A 61 5.57 -1.04 -13.19
N VAL A 62 5.43 -0.51 -11.96
CA VAL A 62 5.84 0.87 -11.66
C VAL A 62 7.36 1.05 -11.83
N ASN A 63 8.15 0.05 -11.44
CA ASN A 63 9.61 0.09 -11.62
C ASN A 63 10.06 -0.09 -13.07
N VAL A 64 9.28 -0.76 -13.91
CA VAL A 64 9.50 -0.83 -15.37
C VAL A 64 9.24 0.52 -16.03
N VAL A 65 8.19 1.23 -15.63
CA VAL A 65 7.88 2.58 -16.15
C VAL A 65 8.89 3.62 -15.64
N GLY A 66 9.42 3.44 -14.43
CA GLY A 66 10.39 4.38 -13.84
C GLY A 66 9.71 5.65 -13.35
N LEU A 67 8.75 5.50 -12.43
CA LEU A 67 7.97 6.62 -11.90
C LEU A 67 8.87 7.75 -11.38
N CYS A 68 8.69 8.95 -11.95
CA CYS A 68 9.50 10.14 -11.69
C CYS A 68 11.01 9.94 -11.87
N GLY A 69 11.42 9.03 -12.78
CA GLY A 69 12.82 8.69 -13.03
C GLY A 69 13.39 7.61 -12.10
N TYR A 70 12.58 7.04 -11.21
CA TYR A 70 13.04 6.09 -10.18
C TYR A 70 12.42 4.70 -10.36
N ARG A 71 13.21 3.67 -10.03
CA ARG A 71 12.91 2.24 -10.29
C ARG A 71 13.11 1.36 -9.05
N ASP A 72 13.22 1.98 -7.89
CA ASP A 72 13.43 1.38 -6.57
C ASP A 72 12.17 1.56 -5.68
N TRP A 73 10.99 1.62 -6.31
CA TRP A 73 9.72 1.61 -5.60
C TRP A 73 9.45 0.23 -5.01
N ARG A 74 8.85 0.22 -3.83
CA ARG A 74 8.50 -0.99 -3.07
C ARG A 74 7.18 -0.82 -2.35
N LEU A 75 6.62 -1.94 -1.91
CA LEU A 75 5.53 -1.92 -0.96
C LEU A 75 6.08 -1.45 0.42
N PRO A 76 5.48 -0.42 1.04
CA PRO A 76 5.91 0.10 2.33
C PRO A 76 5.68 -0.90 3.45
N THR A 77 6.47 -0.82 4.52
CA THR A 77 6.24 -1.58 5.75
C THR A 77 4.98 -1.07 6.48
N LYS A 78 4.48 -1.87 7.42
CA LYS A 78 3.36 -1.46 8.29
C LYS A 78 3.66 -0.16 9.01
N GLN A 79 4.87 -0.03 9.56
CA GLN A 79 5.31 1.14 10.32
C GLN A 79 5.35 2.40 9.47
N GLU A 80 5.84 2.30 8.23
CA GLU A 80 5.89 3.44 7.30
C GLU A 80 4.49 3.92 6.91
N LEU A 81 3.58 3.00 6.55
CA LEU A 81 2.20 3.37 6.24
C LEU A 81 1.46 3.93 7.45
N GLN A 82 1.69 3.35 8.62
CA GLN A 82 1.11 3.83 9.87
C GLN A 82 1.61 5.26 10.20
N GLY A 83 2.85 5.59 9.83
CA GLY A 83 3.41 6.94 10.00
C GLY A 83 2.71 8.02 9.17
N LEU A 84 1.94 7.66 8.14
CA LEU A 84 1.11 8.60 7.39
C LEU A 84 -0.19 8.99 8.11
N VAL A 85 -0.53 8.30 9.20
CA VAL A 85 -1.79 8.51 9.90
C VAL A 85 -1.70 9.73 10.80
N ASP A 86 -2.58 10.69 10.59
CA ASP A 86 -2.82 11.80 11.51
C ASP A 86 -3.79 11.36 12.63
N TYR A 87 -3.21 11.06 13.79
CA TYR A 87 -3.93 10.65 15.00
C TYR A 87 -4.71 11.79 15.66
N GLY A 88 -4.53 13.04 15.24
CA GLY A 88 -5.28 14.20 15.71
C GLY A 88 -6.66 14.36 15.06
N ILE A 89 -6.94 13.64 13.96
CA ILE A 89 -8.19 13.75 13.22
C ILE A 89 -9.23 12.75 13.78
N PRO A 90 -10.35 13.24 14.37
CA PRO A 90 -11.40 12.37 14.86
C PRO A 90 -12.22 11.76 13.71
N HIS A 91 -12.92 10.68 14.02
CA HIS A 91 -13.86 10.07 13.08
C HIS A 91 -15.07 11.01 12.83
N LEU A 92 -15.55 11.20 11.60
CA LEU A 92 -15.04 10.71 10.30
C LEU A 92 -14.01 11.69 9.72
N GLY A 93 -12.92 11.17 9.15
CA GLY A 93 -12.05 11.98 8.31
C GLY A 93 -11.07 11.13 7.49
N PRO A 94 -10.54 11.63 6.37
CA PRO A 94 -9.24 11.19 5.93
C PRO A 94 -8.24 11.49 7.05
N THR A 95 -7.66 10.47 7.66
CA THR A 95 -6.60 10.61 8.66
C THR A 95 -5.23 10.62 8.01
N ILE A 96 -5.15 11.31 6.87
CA ILE A 96 -3.99 11.46 6.03
C ILE A 96 -4.06 12.85 5.41
N ASP A 97 -2.91 13.48 5.19
CA ASP A 97 -2.88 14.81 4.56
C ASP A 97 -3.36 14.73 3.10
N THR A 98 -4.58 15.20 2.86
CA THR A 98 -5.20 15.17 1.54
C THR A 98 -4.64 16.21 0.57
N ALA A 99 -3.92 17.22 1.05
CA ALA A 99 -3.20 18.13 0.15
C ALA A 99 -2.00 17.40 -0.48
N TYR A 100 -1.34 16.50 0.26
CA TYR A 100 -0.25 15.68 -0.27
C TYR A 100 -0.72 14.38 -0.93
N PHE A 101 -1.84 13.83 -0.46
CA PHE A 101 -2.39 12.55 -0.91
C PHE A 101 -3.85 12.69 -1.37
N PRO A 102 -4.15 13.51 -2.39
CA PRO A 102 -5.52 13.88 -2.77
C PRO A 102 -6.38 12.69 -3.23
N ASN A 103 -5.75 11.69 -3.86
CA ASN A 103 -6.41 10.51 -4.41
C ASN A 103 -6.31 9.30 -3.47
N THR A 104 -6.46 9.54 -2.17
CA THR A 104 -6.53 8.45 -1.18
C THR A 104 -7.97 8.02 -0.99
N MET A 105 -8.27 6.78 -1.35
CA MET A 105 -9.51 6.12 -0.96
C MET A 105 -9.57 5.97 0.56
N THR A 106 -10.58 6.54 1.20
CA THR A 106 -10.70 6.56 2.68
C THR A 106 -11.64 5.50 3.21
N ASP A 107 -12.59 5.02 2.41
CA ASP A 107 -13.59 4.00 2.76
C ASP A 107 -13.05 2.56 2.75
N THR A 108 -11.73 2.41 2.70
CA THR A 108 -11.01 1.16 2.44
C THR A 108 -9.59 1.21 3.02
N TRP A 109 -8.81 0.14 2.83
CA TRP A 109 -7.48 -0.04 3.40
C TRP A 109 -6.37 -0.18 2.37
N TYR A 110 -5.13 -0.08 2.85
CA TYR A 110 -3.89 -0.15 2.05
C TYR A 110 -2.98 -1.25 2.56
N TRP A 111 -2.54 -2.14 1.66
CA TRP A 111 -1.59 -3.19 2.02
C TRP A 111 -0.22 -2.63 2.41
N SER A 112 0.37 -3.26 3.43
CA SER A 112 1.81 -3.16 3.71
C SER A 112 2.54 -4.44 3.27
N SER A 113 3.87 -4.39 3.21
CA SER A 113 4.74 -5.55 2.99
C SER A 113 4.88 -6.45 4.21
N SER A 114 4.38 -6.01 5.38
CA SER A 114 4.53 -6.77 6.62
C SER A 114 3.53 -7.93 6.69
N VAL A 115 4.04 -9.14 6.93
CA VAL A 115 3.23 -10.34 7.16
C VAL A 115 2.75 -10.38 8.60
N SER A 116 1.57 -10.96 8.86
CA SER A 116 1.11 -11.17 10.23
C SER A 116 2.00 -12.16 10.97
N ALA A 117 2.43 -11.79 12.18
CA ALA A 117 3.21 -12.67 13.05
C ALA A 117 2.39 -13.86 13.58
N TYR A 118 1.06 -13.76 13.56
CA TYR A 118 0.15 -14.79 14.07
C TYR A 118 -0.31 -15.77 12.98
N ARG A 119 -0.44 -15.30 11.73
CA ARG A 119 -0.96 -16.09 10.60
C ARG A 119 -0.23 -15.78 9.31
N ALA A 120 0.44 -16.78 8.74
CA ALA A 120 1.18 -16.65 7.48
C ALA A 120 0.30 -16.28 6.27
N ASP A 121 -1.00 -16.62 6.30
CA ASP A 121 -1.96 -16.29 5.25
C ASP A 121 -2.53 -14.87 5.37
N PHE A 122 -2.08 -14.09 6.36
CA PHE A 122 -2.49 -12.71 6.60
C PHE A 122 -1.34 -11.73 6.34
N ALA A 123 -1.67 -10.54 5.86
CA ALA A 123 -0.76 -9.39 5.76
C ALA A 123 -1.35 -8.19 6.51
N TRP A 124 -0.48 -7.28 6.97
CA TRP A 124 -0.90 -6.06 7.64
C TRP A 124 -1.35 -5.00 6.63
N TYR A 125 -2.35 -4.22 7.01
CA TYR A 125 -2.86 -3.08 6.25
C TYR A 125 -3.17 -1.89 7.16
N ILE A 126 -3.32 -0.72 6.55
CA ILE A 126 -3.67 0.54 7.22
C ILE A 126 -4.96 1.13 6.61
N PHE A 127 -5.87 1.61 7.45
CA PHE A 127 -7.01 2.46 7.08
C PHE A 127 -6.68 3.93 7.29
N PHE A 128 -7.20 4.78 6.39
CA PHE A 128 -7.12 6.23 6.50
C PHE A 128 -8.48 6.90 6.76
N SER A 129 -9.50 6.17 7.24
CA SER A 129 -10.83 6.71 7.61
C SER A 129 -11.00 7.10 9.08
N TYR A 130 -10.06 6.70 9.95
CA TYR A 130 -10.12 6.96 11.38
C TYR A 130 -8.72 7.00 11.98
N GLY A 131 -8.47 7.97 12.85
CA GLY A 131 -7.18 8.23 13.48
C GLY A 131 -7.02 7.55 14.83
N PHE A 132 -7.88 6.59 15.18
CA PHE A 132 -7.86 5.88 16.46
C PHE A 132 -8.06 4.36 16.26
N TYR A 133 -8.12 3.59 17.36
CA TYR A 133 -8.18 2.11 17.43
C TYR A 133 -8.76 1.42 16.18
N GLY A 134 -7.99 0.49 15.61
CA GLY A 134 -8.42 -0.36 14.49
C GLY A 134 -7.92 0.11 13.11
N ASN A 135 -7.24 1.24 13.03
CA ASN A 135 -6.66 1.74 11.78
C ASN A 135 -5.49 0.89 11.26
N VAL A 136 -4.91 0.03 12.10
CA VAL A 136 -3.87 -0.94 11.71
C VAL A 136 -4.35 -2.33 12.08
N ASN A 137 -4.46 -3.22 11.10
CA ASN A 137 -4.93 -4.60 11.32
C ASN A 137 -4.34 -5.53 10.25
N ALA A 138 -4.66 -6.81 10.30
CA ALA A 138 -4.24 -7.79 9.31
C ALA A 138 -5.45 -8.52 8.71
N SER A 139 -5.37 -8.87 7.43
CA SER A 139 -6.42 -9.62 6.73
C SER A 139 -5.83 -10.64 5.78
N TYR A 140 -6.67 -11.56 5.30
CA TYR A 140 -6.31 -12.58 4.33
C TYR A 140 -5.66 -11.96 3.09
N LYS A 141 -4.55 -12.54 2.65
CA LYS A 141 -3.82 -12.15 1.43
C LYS A 141 -4.66 -12.28 0.14
N THR A 142 -5.78 -13.01 0.21
CA THR A 142 -6.77 -13.16 -0.87
C THR A 142 -7.66 -11.94 -1.09
N HIS A 143 -7.74 -11.01 -0.12
CA HIS A 143 -8.50 -9.77 -0.32
C HIS A 143 -7.73 -8.81 -1.23
N SER A 144 -8.49 -8.01 -2.00
CA SER A 144 -7.97 -7.05 -2.95
C SER A 144 -8.38 -5.60 -2.59
N PRO A 145 -7.72 -4.98 -1.59
CA PRO A 145 -7.81 -3.56 -1.29
C PRO A 145 -6.80 -2.76 -2.14
N HIS A 146 -6.42 -1.57 -1.70
CA HIS A 146 -5.55 -0.65 -2.45
C HIS A 146 -4.08 -0.77 -2.03
N VAL A 147 -3.21 -0.17 -2.85
CA VAL A 147 -1.75 -0.13 -2.64
C VAL A 147 -1.22 1.27 -2.93
N ARG A 148 -0.27 1.72 -2.10
CA ARG A 148 0.56 2.90 -2.32
C ARG A 148 2.02 2.53 -2.15
N LEU A 149 2.86 2.85 -3.13
CA LEU A 149 4.28 2.53 -3.08
C LEU A 149 5.10 3.59 -2.33
N ALA A 150 6.23 3.15 -1.83
CA ALA A 150 7.24 3.98 -1.19
C ALA A 150 8.63 3.67 -1.77
N ARG A 151 9.60 4.57 -1.58
CA ARG A 151 11.02 4.33 -1.90
C ARG A 151 11.94 5.07 -0.92
N GLY A 152 13.16 4.58 -0.75
CA GLY A 152 14.05 5.02 0.33
C GLY A 152 13.62 4.50 1.71
N GLY A 153 14.46 4.65 2.73
CA GLY A 153 14.22 4.12 4.08
C GLY A 153 14.25 2.58 4.19
N GLN A 154 14.44 2.06 5.41
CA GLN A 154 14.20 0.67 5.83
C GLN A 154 14.14 0.58 7.35
#